data_AF-A0A9N7JK83-F1
#
_entry.id   AF-A0A9N7JK83-F1
#
_cell.length_a   1.000
_cell.length_b   1.000
_cell.length_c   1.000
_cell.angle_alpha   90.00
_cell.angle_beta   90.00
_cell.angle_gamma   90.00
#
_symmetry.space_group_name_H-M   'P 1'
#
loop_
_entity.id
_entity.type
_entity.pdbx_description
1 polymer ?
#
loop_
_entity_poly.entity_id
_entity_poly.type
_entity_poly.pdbx_seq_one_letter_code
_entity_poly.pdbx_strand_id
1 'polypeptide(L)'
;MPKKIRGKYNFGYADVNIEGIDKKEFFAHSGIKDIDSIENPLQREKLSNISIEPSQDKRVFDTLEVNERNEINGAGAWDRSRDTEFKILNELANKLGDNTKAYGKIKLYTDLDCCPSCKSVIKQFQERYPNINIEVIYKTKGGGK
;
A
#
# COMPACT_ATOMS: atom_id res chain seq x y z
N MET A 1 2.10 10.18 13.05
CA MET A 1 1.60 10.85 11.83
C MET A 1 1.58 12.37 12.00
N PRO A 2 2.03 13.15 11.01
CA PRO A 2 2.00 14.62 11.01
C PRO A 2 0.61 15.20 11.23
N LYS A 3 0.51 16.30 11.99
CA LYS A 3 -0.76 16.93 12.38
C LYS A 3 -1.66 17.28 11.17
N LYS A 4 -1.07 17.72 10.05
CA LYS A 4 -1.80 18.13 8.83
C LYS A 4 -2.57 16.98 8.16
N ILE A 5 -2.11 15.74 8.35
CA ILE A 5 -2.69 14.54 7.71
C ILE A 5 -3.28 13.54 8.72
N ARG A 6 -3.14 13.80 10.02
CA ARG A 6 -3.68 12.94 11.07
C ARG A 6 -5.22 12.88 10.96
N GLY A 7 -5.77 11.69 10.72
CA GLY A 7 -7.22 11.48 10.57
C GLY A 7 -7.79 11.96 9.24
N LYS A 8 -6.94 12.21 8.24
CA LYS A 8 -7.31 12.55 6.86
C LYS A 8 -6.60 11.59 5.92
N TYR A 9 -7.20 11.31 4.77
CA TYR A 9 -6.68 10.33 3.78
C TYR A 9 -6.65 8.89 4.33
N ASN A 10 -6.16 7.95 3.50
CA ASN A 10 -6.16 6.53 3.84
C ASN A 10 -4.86 6.16 4.55
N PHE A 11 -4.99 5.35 5.61
CA PHE A 11 -3.87 4.68 6.26
C PHE A 11 -3.92 3.18 5.92
N GLY A 12 -2.75 2.60 5.66
CA GLY A 12 -2.59 1.17 5.48
C GLY A 12 -1.44 0.65 6.33
N TYR A 13 -1.58 -0.59 6.80
CA TYR A 13 -0.58 -1.31 7.58
C TYR A 13 -0.56 -2.76 7.11
N ALA A 14 0.61 -3.37 7.01
CA ALA A 14 0.73 -4.79 6.74
C ALA A 14 1.66 -5.46 7.75
N ASP A 15 1.15 -6.54 8.33
CA ASP A 15 1.93 -7.53 9.05
C ASP A 15 2.36 -8.61 8.03
N VAL A 16 3.68 -8.80 7.91
CA VAL A 16 4.32 -9.55 6.84
C VAL A 16 5.16 -10.66 7.44
N ASN A 17 4.78 -11.89 7.15
CA ASN A 17 5.54 -13.08 7.47
C ASN A 17 5.85 -13.85 6.18
N ILE A 18 6.90 -13.42 5.48
CA ILE A 18 7.41 -14.04 4.25
C ILE A 18 8.85 -14.47 4.49
N GLU A 19 9.21 -15.65 4.00
CA GLU A 19 10.59 -16.12 4.02
C GLU A 19 11.51 -15.17 3.24
N GLY A 20 12.65 -14.79 3.83
CA GLY A 20 13.61 -13.87 3.20
C GLY A 20 13.29 -12.38 3.34
N ILE A 21 12.20 -12.02 4.04
CA ILE A 21 11.88 -10.62 4.38
C ILE A 21 12.00 -10.40 5.89
N ASP A 22 13.03 -9.66 6.30
CA ASP A 22 13.30 -9.37 7.72
C ASP A 22 12.32 -8.33 8.30
N LYS A 23 11.98 -7.31 7.51
CA LYS A 23 11.01 -6.27 7.90
C LYS A 23 9.61 -6.91 8.00
N LYS A 24 9.05 -6.99 9.20
CA LYS A 24 7.73 -7.60 9.43
C LYS A 24 6.57 -6.62 9.33
N GLU A 25 6.84 -5.33 9.53
CA GLU A 25 5.79 -4.31 9.55
C GLU A 25 6.01 -3.30 8.43
N PHE A 26 4.96 -3.08 7.64
CA PHE A 26 4.91 -2.04 6.62
C PHE A 26 3.73 -1.14 6.90
N PHE A 27 3.87 0.14 6.60
CA PHE A 27 2.76 1.08 6.73
C PHE A 27 2.89 2.15 5.67
N ALA A 28 1.75 2.64 5.22
CA ALA A 28 1.64 3.68 4.20
C ALA A 28 0.56 4.67 4.57
N HIS A 29 0.67 5.86 4.00
CA HIS A 29 -0.34 6.89 4.09
C HIS A 29 -0.53 7.53 2.72
N SER A 30 -1.76 7.62 2.21
CA SER A 30 -1.95 8.09 0.83
C SER A 30 -1.57 9.57 0.63
N GLY A 31 -1.66 10.36 1.70
CA GLY A 31 -1.18 11.75 1.73
C GLY A 31 0.34 11.94 1.82
N ILE A 32 1.14 10.90 2.10
CA ILE A 32 2.62 10.99 2.13
C ILE A 32 3.15 10.40 0.83
N LYS A 33 3.68 11.25 -0.06
CA LYS A 33 4.29 10.82 -1.32
C LYS A 33 5.76 10.49 -1.17
N ASP A 34 6.45 11.29 -0.37
CA ASP A 34 7.89 11.23 -0.13
C ASP A 34 8.17 11.63 1.32
N ILE A 35 9.19 11.02 1.92
CA ILE A 35 9.62 11.29 3.29
C ILE A 35 10.15 12.72 3.44
N ASP A 36 10.76 13.27 2.39
CA ASP A 36 11.35 14.61 2.42
C ASP A 36 10.29 15.71 2.48
N SER A 37 9.04 15.40 2.13
CA SER A 37 7.90 16.31 2.31
C SER A 37 7.53 16.56 3.78
N ILE A 38 8.07 15.78 4.72
CA ILE A 38 7.84 15.94 6.15
C ILE A 38 8.81 17.01 6.68
N GLU A 39 8.30 18.21 6.95
CA GLU A 39 9.09 19.36 7.44
C GLU A 39 9.77 19.09 8.79
N ASN A 40 9.13 18.36 9.70
CA ASN A 40 9.63 18.15 11.06
C ASN A 40 10.64 16.97 11.11
N PRO A 41 11.91 17.19 11.47
CA PRO A 41 12.95 16.15 11.44
C PRO A 41 12.65 14.94 12.34
N LEU A 42 12.14 15.17 13.55
CA LEU A 42 11.77 14.09 14.48
C LEU A 42 10.63 13.23 13.95
N GLN A 43 9.68 13.83 13.22
CA GLN A 43 8.61 13.07 12.56
C GLN A 43 9.10 12.34 11.33
N ARG A 44 10.03 12.93 10.59
CA ARG A 44 10.69 12.32 9.43
C ARG A 44 11.44 11.05 9.86
N GLU A 45 12.23 11.13 10.92
CA GLU A 45 12.94 10.00 11.51
C GLU A 45 11.96 8.88 11.93
N LYS A 46 10.89 9.23 12.64
CA LYS A 46 9.84 8.27 13.05
C LYS A 46 9.10 7.60 11.90
N LEU A 47 9.06 8.24 10.73
CA LEU A 47 8.38 7.74 9.54
C LEU A 47 9.34 7.24 8.48
N SER A 48 10.65 7.17 8.77
CA SER A 48 11.68 6.75 7.82
C SER A 48 11.41 5.38 7.15
N ASN A 49 10.66 4.51 7.83
CA ASN A 49 10.28 3.19 7.33
C ASN A 49 8.91 3.12 6.63
N ILE A 50 8.27 4.26 6.37
CA ILE A 50 6.98 4.33 5.66
C ILE A 50 7.15 3.92 4.20
N SER A 51 6.20 3.16 3.67
CA SER A 51 6.11 2.86 2.24
C SER A 51 5.62 4.11 1.50
N ILE A 52 6.43 4.58 0.55
CA ILE A 52 6.20 5.80 -0.24
C ILE A 52 5.81 5.48 -1.68
N GLU A 53 5.42 6.50 -2.45
CA GLU A 53 5.15 6.34 -3.88
C GLU A 53 6.47 6.00 -4.61
N PRO A 54 6.59 4.84 -5.27
CA PRO A 54 7.80 4.49 -6.01
C PRO A 54 8.00 5.41 -7.21
N SER A 55 9.26 5.68 -7.55
CA SER A 55 9.61 6.25 -8.85
C SER A 55 9.21 5.32 -10.00
N GLN A 56 9.06 5.85 -11.21
CA GLN A 56 8.53 5.11 -12.34
C GLN A 56 9.34 3.83 -12.66
N ASP A 57 10.66 3.89 -12.52
CA ASP A 57 11.60 2.77 -12.73
C ASP A 57 11.49 1.67 -11.66
N LYS A 58 10.89 1.98 -10.50
CA LYS A 58 10.69 1.05 -9.37
C LYS A 58 9.24 0.56 -9.26
N ARG A 59 8.37 0.93 -10.21
CA ARG A 59 7.01 0.38 -10.29
C ARG A 59 7.11 -1.05 -10.82
N VAL A 60 6.65 -1.99 -10.01
CA VAL A 60 6.55 -3.42 -10.33
C VAL A 60 5.16 -3.77 -10.85
N PHE A 61 4.14 -3.04 -10.39
CA PHE A 61 2.74 -3.27 -10.74
C PHE A 61 2.13 -2.05 -11.41
N ASP A 62 1.16 -2.32 -12.28
CA ASP A 62 0.39 -1.29 -12.96
C ASP A 62 -0.82 -0.86 -12.11
N THR A 63 -1.04 0.44 -12.07
CA THR A 63 -2.21 1.07 -11.46
C THR A 63 -3.20 1.51 -12.54
N LEU A 64 -4.47 1.61 -12.17
CA LEU A 64 -5.55 2.07 -13.03
C LEU A 64 -5.98 3.48 -12.60
N GLU A 65 -6.48 4.26 -13.56
CA GLU A 65 -7.17 5.50 -13.24
C GLU A 65 -8.57 5.18 -12.71
N VAL A 66 -8.84 5.53 -11.45
CA VAL A 66 -10.11 5.21 -10.78
C VAL A 66 -10.61 6.42 -10.01
N ASN A 67 -11.87 6.82 -10.22
CA ASN A 67 -12.45 7.96 -9.49
C ASN A 67 -13.00 7.57 -8.11
N GLU A 68 -13.57 8.53 -7.37
CA GLU A 68 -14.13 8.30 -6.03
C GLU A 68 -15.32 7.33 -6.00
N ARG A 69 -15.99 7.14 -7.14
CA ARG A 69 -17.12 6.19 -7.30
C ARG A 69 -16.67 4.78 -7.68
N ASN A 70 -15.36 4.52 -7.65
CA ASN A 70 -14.76 3.26 -8.11
C ASN A 70 -15.02 2.97 -9.61
N GLU A 71 -15.20 4.00 -10.44
CA GLU A 71 -15.31 3.86 -11.89
C GLU A 71 -13.91 3.91 -12.51
N ILE A 72 -13.55 2.87 -13.25
CA ILE A 72 -12.30 2.82 -14.03
C ILE A 72 -12.43 3.75 -15.24
N ASN A 73 -11.48 4.66 -15.42
CA ASN A 73 -11.49 5.71 -16.45
C ASN A 73 -12.78 6.58 -16.42
N GLY A 74 -13.44 6.65 -15.25
CA GLY A 74 -14.59 7.51 -15.06
C GLY A 74 -14.22 8.99 -15.04
N ALA A 75 -15.22 9.87 -15.12
CA ALA A 75 -15.00 11.30 -15.00
C ALA A 75 -14.27 11.64 -13.68
N GLY A 76 -13.19 12.40 -13.77
CA GLY A 76 -12.35 12.77 -12.63
C GLY A 76 -11.51 11.62 -12.06
N ALA A 77 -11.31 10.53 -12.80
CA ALA A 77 -10.39 9.47 -12.40
C ALA A 77 -8.94 9.95 -12.36
N TRP A 78 -8.12 9.32 -11.51
CA TRP A 78 -6.70 9.60 -11.38
C TRP A 78 -5.93 8.31 -11.10
N ASP A 79 -4.64 8.29 -11.42
CA ASP A 79 -3.72 7.19 -11.12
C ASP A 79 -3.67 6.91 -9.60
N ARG A 80 -3.98 5.67 -9.22
CA ARG A 80 -3.99 5.18 -7.84
C ARG A 80 -2.62 4.75 -7.29
N SER A 81 -1.51 5.17 -7.90
CA SER A 81 -0.13 4.97 -7.42
C SER A 81 0.16 5.54 -6.03
N ARG A 82 -0.73 6.38 -5.51
CA ARG A 82 -0.62 6.94 -4.16
C ARG A 82 -1.34 6.13 -3.10
N ASP A 83 -2.16 5.16 -3.50
CA ASP A 83 -2.94 4.35 -2.58
C ASP A 83 -2.02 3.45 -1.75
N THR A 84 -2.42 3.21 -0.51
CA THR A 84 -1.58 2.60 0.52
C THR A 84 -1.22 1.15 0.20
N GLU A 85 -2.18 0.42 -0.36
CA GLU A 85 -2.08 -0.97 -0.76
C GLU A 85 -1.04 -1.12 -1.88
N PHE A 86 -1.06 -0.21 -2.85
CA PHE A 86 -0.05 -0.20 -3.91
C PHE A 86 1.34 0.08 -3.36
N LYS A 87 1.52 1.11 -2.53
CA LYS A 87 2.83 1.45 -1.96
C LYS A 87 3.46 0.29 -1.19
N ILE A 88 2.67 -0.36 -0.33
CA ILE A 88 3.13 -1.49 0.49
C ILE A 88 3.48 -2.69 -0.40
N LEU A 89 2.58 -3.10 -1.30
CA LEU A 89 2.79 -4.28 -2.13
C LEU A 89 3.93 -4.07 -3.14
N ASN A 90 4.08 -2.86 -3.67
CA ASN A 90 5.19 -2.52 -4.57
C ASN A 90 6.54 -2.50 -3.84
N GLU A 91 6.61 -1.99 -2.60
CA GLU A 91 7.82 -2.08 -1.78
C GLU A 91 8.19 -3.55 -1.51
N LEU A 92 7.20 -4.37 -1.15
CA LEU A 92 7.40 -5.81 -0.93
C LEU A 92 7.91 -6.52 -2.19
N ALA A 93 7.31 -6.24 -3.34
CA ALA A 93 7.74 -6.83 -4.61
C ALA A 93 9.17 -6.43 -4.99
N ASN A 94 9.57 -5.17 -4.74
CA ASN A 94 10.96 -4.75 -4.93
C ASN A 94 11.93 -5.47 -4.00
N LYS A 95 11.53 -5.77 -2.75
CA LYS A 95 12.36 -6.52 -1.80
C LYS A 95 12.47 -8.00 -2.18
N LEU A 96 11.39 -8.59 -2.68
CA LEU A 96 11.36 -9.99 -3.13
C LEU A 96 12.08 -10.18 -4.47
N GLY A 97 12.04 -9.17 -5.35
CA GLY A 97 12.63 -9.22 -6.68
C GLY A 97 12.12 -10.41 -7.47
N ASP A 98 13.04 -11.22 -7.97
CA ASP A 98 12.75 -12.41 -8.78
C ASP A 98 12.54 -13.69 -7.95
N ASN A 99 12.49 -13.59 -6.61
CA ASN A 99 12.14 -14.71 -5.73
C ASN A 99 10.63 -15.01 -5.78
N THR A 100 10.14 -15.41 -6.94
CA THR A 100 8.73 -15.76 -7.21
C THR A 100 8.25 -16.98 -6.42
N LYS A 101 9.18 -17.78 -5.88
CA LYS A 101 8.89 -18.97 -5.07
C LYS A 101 8.75 -18.68 -3.58
N ALA A 102 9.05 -17.46 -3.13
CA ALA A 102 8.90 -17.04 -1.74
C ALA A 102 7.51 -17.39 -1.22
N TYR A 103 7.44 -17.95 -0.01
CA TYR A 103 6.19 -18.33 0.62
C TYR A 103 5.95 -17.54 1.88
N GLY A 104 4.68 -17.32 2.22
CA GLY A 104 4.34 -16.57 3.42
C GLY A 104 2.92 -16.09 3.48
N LYS A 105 2.69 -15.14 4.39
CA LYS A 105 1.41 -14.49 4.61
C LYS A 105 1.61 -12.99 4.78
N ILE A 106 0.69 -12.23 4.21
CA ILE A 106 0.54 -10.79 4.40
C ILE A 106 -0.86 -10.58 4.99
N LYS A 107 -0.94 -9.91 6.14
CA LYS A 107 -2.20 -9.37 6.65
C LYS A 107 -2.19 -7.86 6.41
N LEU A 108 -2.93 -7.43 5.38
CA LEU A 108 -3.01 -6.05 4.94
C LEU A 108 -4.26 -5.38 5.51
N TYR A 109 -4.05 -4.44 6.41
CA TYR A 109 -5.05 -3.53 6.91
C TYR A 109 -5.10 -2.24 6.09
N THR A 110 -6.31 -1.74 5.81
CA THR A 110 -6.54 -0.45 5.17
C THR A 110 -7.77 0.24 5.77
N ASP A 111 -7.74 1.57 5.87
CA ASP A 111 -8.84 2.34 6.45
C ASP A 111 -10.10 2.34 5.57
N LEU A 112 -9.96 2.06 4.27
CA LEU A 112 -11.03 2.05 3.27
C LEU A 112 -11.05 0.72 2.51
N ASP A 113 -12.21 0.29 1.98
CA ASP A 113 -12.23 -0.84 1.04
C ASP A 113 -11.36 -0.53 -0.18
N CYS A 114 -10.66 -1.55 -0.68
CA CYS A 114 -9.76 -1.43 -1.80
C CYS A 114 -10.52 -1.02 -3.07
N CYS A 115 -10.07 0.06 -3.70
CA CYS A 115 -10.57 0.48 -5.00
C CYS A 115 -10.24 -0.56 -6.09
N PRO A 116 -10.89 -0.52 -7.26
CA PRO A 116 -10.57 -1.39 -8.39
C PRO A 116 -9.09 -1.47 -8.76
N SER A 117 -8.35 -0.35 -8.70
CA SER A 117 -6.90 -0.36 -8.96
C SER A 117 -6.14 -1.16 -7.91
N CYS A 118 -6.43 -0.98 -6.62
CA CYS A 118 -5.77 -1.75 -5.56
C CYS A 118 -6.10 -3.25 -5.64
N LYS A 119 -7.34 -3.59 -6.00
CA LYS A 119 -7.76 -4.98 -6.28
C LYS A 119 -6.96 -5.59 -7.44
N SER A 120 -6.71 -4.81 -8.50
CA SER A 120 -5.83 -5.21 -9.61
C SER A 120 -4.39 -5.44 -9.15
N VAL A 121 -3.82 -4.54 -8.34
CA VAL A 121 -2.46 -4.68 -7.81
C VAL A 121 -2.31 -5.90 -6.90
N ILE A 122 -3.30 -6.19 -6.04
CA ILE A 122 -3.32 -7.40 -5.21
C ILE A 122 -3.27 -8.65 -6.10
N LYS A 123 -4.07 -8.68 -7.19
CA LYS A 123 -4.07 -9.79 -8.15
C LYS A 123 -2.72 -9.96 -8.83
N GLN A 124 -2.12 -8.88 -9.32
CA GLN A 124 -0.79 -8.90 -9.94
C GLN A 124 0.28 -9.40 -8.96
N PHE A 125 0.22 -9.01 -7.68
CA PHE A 125 1.12 -9.50 -6.65
C PHE A 125 0.96 -11.01 -6.44
N GLN A 126 -0.27 -11.50 -6.32
CA GLN A 126 -0.56 -12.92 -6.14
C GLN A 126 -0.16 -13.76 -7.36
N GLU A 127 -0.28 -13.22 -8.57
CA GLU A 127 0.20 -13.86 -9.80
C GLU A 127 1.72 -13.95 -9.84
N ARG A 128 2.43 -12.91 -9.38
CA ARG A 128 3.90 -12.87 -9.33
C ARG A 128 4.49 -13.74 -8.21
N TYR A 129 3.82 -13.82 -7.06
CA TYR A 129 4.26 -14.56 -5.87
C TYR A 129 3.15 -15.50 -5.38
N PRO A 130 2.88 -16.62 -6.11
CA PRO A 130 1.72 -17.48 -5.87
C PRO A 130 1.70 -18.20 -4.51
N ASN A 131 2.85 -18.31 -3.85
CA ASN A 131 2.97 -18.96 -2.54
C ASN A 131 2.77 -17.99 -1.36
N ILE A 132 2.47 -16.72 -1.62
CA ILE A 132 2.21 -15.70 -0.60
C ILE A 132 0.71 -15.43 -0.52
N ASN A 133 0.11 -15.76 0.63
CA ASN A 133 -1.30 -15.48 0.85
C ASN A 133 -1.51 -14.05 1.36
N ILE A 134 -2.50 -13.34 0.83
CA ILE A 134 -2.85 -11.98 1.26
C ILE A 134 -4.24 -12.00 1.87
N GLU A 135 -4.32 -11.64 3.15
CA GLU A 135 -5.58 -11.36 3.85
C GLU A 135 -5.76 -9.84 3.91
N VAL A 136 -6.85 -9.33 3.34
CA VAL A 136 -7.17 -7.90 3.35
C VAL A 136 -8.27 -7.62 4.39
N ILE A 137 -8.00 -6.70 5.30
CA ILE A 137 -8.93 -6.27 6.36
C ILE A 137 -9.14 -4.77 6.20
N TYR A 138 -10.39 -4.32 6.21
CA TYR A 138 -10.71 -2.90 6.14
C TYR A 138 -11.75 -2.48 7.16
N LYS A 139 -11.78 -1.19 7.51
CA LYS A 139 -12.81 -0.65 8.42
C LYS A 139 -14.18 -0.75 7.77
N THR A 140 -15.09 -1.53 8.35
CA THR A 140 -16.51 -1.48 8.02
C THR A 140 -17.18 -0.34 8.80
N LYS A 141 -17.97 0.51 8.14
CA LYS A 141 -18.84 1.46 8.86
C LYS A 141 -19.89 0.65 9.66
N GLY A 142 -19.73 0.54 10.98
CA GLY A 142 -20.75 -0.07 11.86
C GLY A 142 -20.29 -1.11 12.91
N GLY A 143 -19.00 -1.21 13.23
CA GLY A 143 -18.49 -2.15 14.25
C GLY A 143 -18.67 -1.71 15.71
N GLY A 144 -19.74 -0.99 16.02
CA GLY A 144 -20.14 -0.67 17.40
C GLY A 144 -21.62 -1.02 17.54
N LYS A 145 -21.89 -2.16 18.16
CA LYS A 145 -23.14 -2.35 18.89
C LYS A 145 -22.92 -1.86 20.32
#